data_AF-A0A499UKS3-F1
#
_entry.id   AF-A0A499UKS3-F1
#
_cell.length_a   1.000
_cell.length_b   1.000
_cell.length_c   1.000
_cell.angle_alpha   90.00
_cell.angle_beta   90.00
_cell.angle_gamma   90.00
#
_symmetry.space_group_name_H-M   'P 1'
#
loop_
_entity.id
_entity.type
_entity.pdbx_description
1 polymer ?
#
loop_
_entity_poly.entity_id
_entity_poly.type
_entity_poly.pdbx_seq_one_letter_code
_entity_poly.pdbx_strand_id
1 'polypeptide(L)'
;MAQELWNDHRLSSRAGIRIVHLHAAPEAQQVVEAHLHANGYAQLVTELQSFPKAQASLRGLTAVASVRAAHTVVMAWQEHTRVQHQSSSQGQVRANAEEQVSLEDRVTAALTDWRDELDRLFGEAAALHSGDNPSLPVEDRCLLLALAVRQSVSVPDVARSAGKLQEIIGHTQMQPGTGVTLAPVPSAFAGRGLRRRIHDVGADVDTQDNVVFDRPAYGRAILEYVWDNYDVMRKPLLTWLIESADNTDLEDRAVEALADLTMRHGTADHLNVLGSIACPGKPGVLSAVMESAVHNEHIGRLAWATLYRWAGQDEYAPAVISLCRRILEEGSVTTSTAKMAMVRLRRIAHTTRDAATRDSVLAAFEGIAQTPAGATRLVTEVRDWQQDKASARGGSLAFLALMSAGSDGTPWLMSATAPDIDVQRAVQNLLSAPDTATEIIPRLTAWVRACADDPDAYTRLRDRLLPSLRGHKMFQAGMALMRELEGISTTDGISAADDFYHHLVDTRLQAVFPLKGMPHEVALAARHPHQCMPPASTSVQRNRRRLFRDRLHHHLASPRAHPPQPRGSRPHGHPRHSSTDGRTPRRRGSPSRPGRC
;
A
#
# COMPACT_ATOMS: atom_id res chain seq x y z
N MET A 1 -23.16 9.41 33.80
CA MET A 1 -23.74 10.02 32.58
C MET A 1 -23.13 9.36 31.34
N ALA A 2 -23.63 8.19 30.94
CA ALA A 2 -23.14 7.47 29.75
C ALA A 2 -24.25 7.08 28.76
N GLN A 3 -25.50 6.96 29.23
CA GLN A 3 -26.68 6.64 28.43
C GLN A 3 -26.87 7.59 27.22
N GLU A 4 -26.68 8.89 27.44
CA GLU A 4 -27.10 9.94 26.50
C GLU A 4 -26.25 10.00 25.23
N LEU A 5 -24.97 9.60 25.30
CA LEU A 5 -24.04 9.60 24.16
C LEU A 5 -24.37 8.57 23.07
N TRP A 6 -25.24 7.59 23.37
CA TRP A 6 -25.52 6.45 22.47
C TRP A 6 -26.99 6.29 22.08
N ASN A 7 -27.88 7.17 22.56
CA ASN A 7 -29.33 7.03 22.37
C ASN A 7 -29.81 7.19 20.92
N ASP A 8 -29.04 7.81 20.02
CA ASP A 8 -29.52 8.29 18.71
C ASP A 8 -28.96 7.53 17.48
N HIS A 9 -28.45 6.30 17.66
CA HIS A 9 -28.00 5.46 16.55
C HIS A 9 -28.83 4.18 16.41
N ARG A 10 -29.69 4.18 15.39
CA ARG A 10 -30.73 3.17 15.10
C ARG A 10 -30.17 1.84 14.57
N LEU A 11 -29.29 1.20 15.33
CA LEU A 11 -28.93 -0.22 15.14
C LEU A 11 -30.00 -1.12 15.78
N SER A 12 -31.25 -0.99 15.31
CA SER A 12 -32.33 -1.90 15.67
C SER A 12 -31.90 -3.35 15.41
N SER A 13 -32.15 -4.26 16.36
CA SER A 13 -31.63 -5.63 16.35
C SER A 13 -31.99 -6.39 15.08
N ARG A 14 -31.02 -6.50 14.16
CA ARG A 14 -31.13 -7.38 13.00
C ARG A 14 -31.00 -8.82 13.49
N ALA A 15 -31.82 -9.72 12.96
CA ALA A 15 -31.71 -11.15 13.23
C ALA A 15 -30.26 -11.63 12.98
N GLY A 16 -29.67 -12.30 13.97
CA GLY A 16 -28.27 -12.73 13.96
C GLY A 16 -27.25 -11.77 14.61
N ILE A 17 -27.61 -10.51 14.89
CA ILE A 17 -26.70 -9.55 15.55
C ILE A 17 -27.10 -9.36 17.02
N ARG A 18 -26.29 -9.88 17.96
CA ARG A 18 -26.37 -9.53 19.38
C ARG A 18 -25.57 -8.26 19.64
N ILE A 19 -26.24 -7.20 20.07
CA ILE A 19 -25.59 -5.98 20.58
C ILE A 19 -25.42 -6.17 22.09
N VAL A 20 -24.17 -6.15 22.57
CA VAL A 20 -23.86 -6.21 24.00
C VAL A 20 -23.74 -4.78 24.53
N HIS A 21 -24.68 -4.39 25.39
CA HIS A 21 -24.62 -3.11 26.08
C HIS A 21 -23.82 -3.28 27.38
N LEU A 22 -22.67 -2.63 27.47
CA LEU A 22 -21.85 -2.61 28.67
C LEU A 22 -22.36 -1.51 29.63
N HIS A 23 -22.88 -1.92 30.77
CA HIS A 23 -23.42 -0.99 31.79
C HIS A 23 -22.33 -0.36 32.69
N ALA A 24 -21.14 -0.94 32.69
CA ALA A 24 -19.91 -0.40 33.28
C ALA A 24 -18.76 -0.67 32.31
N ALA A 25 -17.63 0.04 32.47
CA ALA A 25 -16.39 -0.37 31.80
C ALA A 25 -15.95 -1.75 32.35
N PRO A 26 -15.41 -2.64 31.50
CA PRO A 26 -14.81 -3.88 31.98
C PRO A 26 -13.60 -3.57 32.88
N GLU A 27 -13.30 -4.46 33.83
CA GLU A 27 -12.12 -4.30 34.69
C GLU A 27 -10.84 -4.37 33.86
N ALA A 28 -9.95 -3.40 34.04
CA ALA A 28 -8.73 -3.25 33.25
C ALA A 28 -7.85 -4.51 33.25
N GLN A 29 -7.71 -5.17 34.41
CA GLN A 29 -7.00 -6.44 34.52
C GLN A 29 -7.64 -7.52 33.65
N GLN A 30 -8.96 -7.70 33.72
CA GLN A 30 -9.68 -8.70 32.89
C GLN A 30 -9.51 -8.41 31.38
N VAL A 31 -9.45 -7.14 30.97
CA VAL A 31 -9.15 -6.78 29.57
C VAL A 31 -7.71 -7.14 29.19
N VAL A 32 -6.73 -6.87 30.05
CA VAL A 32 -5.33 -7.25 29.81
C VAL A 32 -5.18 -8.77 29.70
N GLU A 33 -5.73 -9.52 30.65
CA GLU A 33 -5.63 -10.97 30.70
C GLU A 33 -6.33 -11.63 29.49
N ALA A 34 -7.52 -11.14 29.12
CA ALA A 34 -8.22 -11.61 27.93
C ALA A 34 -7.44 -11.34 26.64
N HIS A 35 -6.77 -10.18 26.52
CA HIS A 35 -5.97 -9.84 25.35
C HIS A 35 -4.69 -10.68 25.26
N LEU A 36 -4.02 -10.92 26.40
CA LEU A 36 -2.88 -11.82 26.49
C LEU A 36 -3.27 -13.25 26.08
N HIS A 37 -4.39 -13.78 26.60
CA HIS A 37 -4.92 -15.09 26.19
C HIS A 37 -5.26 -15.16 24.69
N ALA A 38 -5.96 -14.15 24.16
CA ALA A 38 -6.38 -14.12 22.75
C ALA A 38 -5.20 -14.11 21.77
N ASN A 39 -4.08 -13.50 22.16
CA ASN A 39 -2.85 -13.41 21.37
C ASN A 39 -1.82 -14.51 21.70
N GLY A 40 -2.20 -15.55 22.45
CA GLY A 40 -1.35 -16.71 22.75
C GLY A 40 -0.40 -16.57 23.96
N TYR A 41 -0.35 -15.41 24.59
CA TYR A 41 0.51 -15.10 25.74
C TYR A 41 -0.09 -15.56 27.09
N ALA A 42 -0.74 -16.72 27.13
CA ALA A 42 -1.42 -17.24 28.32
C ALA A 42 -0.49 -17.39 29.55
N GLN A 43 0.81 -17.65 29.33
CA GLN A 43 1.81 -17.71 30.40
C GLN A 43 2.04 -16.37 31.11
N LEU A 44 1.95 -15.25 30.37
CA LEU A 44 2.11 -13.90 30.93
C LEU A 44 0.99 -13.51 31.89
N VAL A 45 -0.18 -14.15 31.79
CA VAL A 45 -1.29 -13.93 32.74
C VAL A 45 -0.90 -14.42 34.13
N THR A 46 -0.34 -15.62 34.25
CA THR A 46 0.12 -16.18 35.52
C THR A 46 1.26 -15.35 36.14
N GLU A 47 2.20 -14.88 35.32
CA GLU A 47 3.31 -14.04 35.77
C GLU A 47 2.81 -12.67 36.26
N LEU A 48 1.98 -11.99 35.46
CA LEU A 48 1.34 -10.71 35.83
C LEU A 48 0.45 -10.82 37.08
N GLN A 49 -0.22 -11.96 37.29
CA GLN A 49 -0.98 -12.26 38.51
C GLN A 49 -0.10 -12.44 39.76
N SER A 50 1.22 -12.64 39.60
CA SER A 50 2.19 -12.68 40.70
C SER A 50 2.97 -11.37 40.93
N PHE A 51 2.72 -10.32 40.13
CA PHE A 51 3.41 -9.02 40.19
C PHE A 51 2.51 -7.92 40.82
N PRO A 52 2.58 -7.64 42.14
CA PRO A 52 1.63 -6.73 42.79
C PRO A 52 1.82 -5.26 42.37
N LYS A 53 3.05 -4.86 42.00
CA LYS A 53 3.33 -3.51 41.51
C LYS A 53 2.66 -3.27 40.16
N ALA A 54 2.87 -4.19 39.21
CA ALA A 54 2.27 -4.13 37.87
C ALA A 54 0.74 -4.11 37.93
N GLN A 55 0.13 -4.95 38.77
CA GLN A 55 -1.33 -4.93 39.00
C GLN A 55 -1.84 -3.59 39.54
N ALA A 56 -1.07 -2.90 40.39
CA ALA A 56 -1.46 -1.58 40.88
C ALA A 56 -1.51 -0.56 39.72
N SER A 57 -0.53 -0.57 38.81
CA SER A 57 -0.49 0.29 37.62
C SER A 57 -1.63 0.02 36.61
N LEU A 58 -2.26 -1.15 36.64
CA LEU A 58 -3.43 -1.46 35.79
C LEU A 58 -4.75 -0.91 36.33
N ARG A 59 -4.83 -0.47 37.59
CA ARG A 59 -6.10 -0.07 38.22
C ARG A 59 -6.61 1.25 37.65
N GLY A 60 -7.88 1.27 37.24
CA GLY A 60 -8.55 2.46 36.72
C GLY A 60 -8.25 2.79 35.25
N LEU A 61 -7.45 2.00 34.54
CA LEU A 61 -7.23 2.17 33.11
C LEU A 61 -8.55 2.02 32.33
N THR A 62 -8.70 2.80 31.25
CA THR A 62 -9.79 2.60 30.29
C THR A 62 -9.57 1.33 29.48
N ALA A 63 -10.59 0.79 28.80
CA ALA A 63 -10.44 -0.40 27.95
C ALA A 63 -9.34 -0.25 26.89
N VAL A 64 -9.23 0.92 26.23
CA VAL A 64 -8.17 1.22 25.25
C VAL A 64 -6.79 1.29 25.90
N ALA A 65 -6.69 1.91 27.09
CA ALA A 65 -5.44 1.93 27.85
C ALA A 65 -5.04 0.53 28.36
N SER A 66 -6.01 -0.33 28.66
CA SER A 66 -5.80 -1.72 29.08
C SER A 66 -5.26 -2.58 27.93
N VAL A 67 -5.81 -2.46 26.72
CA VAL A 67 -5.25 -3.12 25.52
C VAL A 67 -3.81 -2.65 25.27
N ARG A 68 -3.54 -1.34 25.38
CA ARG A 68 -2.16 -0.79 25.28
C ARG A 68 -1.23 -1.31 26.38
N ALA A 69 -1.74 -1.46 27.61
CA ALA A 69 -0.98 -2.05 28.71
C ALA A 69 -0.63 -3.51 28.41
N ALA A 70 -1.55 -4.32 27.88
CA ALA A 70 -1.27 -5.70 27.47
C ALA A 70 -0.17 -5.78 26.40
N HIS A 71 -0.23 -4.95 25.35
CA HIS A 71 0.87 -4.85 24.37
C HIS A 71 2.19 -4.42 25.02
N THR A 72 2.15 -3.54 26.03
CA THR A 72 3.34 -3.06 26.75
C THR A 72 3.97 -4.16 27.63
N VAL A 73 3.15 -4.99 28.29
CA VAL A 73 3.61 -6.19 29.01
C VAL A 73 4.28 -7.17 28.06
N VAL A 74 3.68 -7.43 26.89
CA VAL A 74 4.26 -8.32 25.85
C VAL A 74 5.62 -7.80 25.37
N MET A 75 5.74 -6.51 25.03
CA MET A 75 7.02 -5.94 24.58
C MET A 75 8.09 -6.00 25.68
N ALA A 76 7.74 -5.68 26.93
CA ALA A 76 8.68 -5.76 28.06
C ALA A 76 9.17 -7.20 28.32
N TRP A 77 8.29 -8.20 28.15
CA TRP A 77 8.63 -9.62 28.25
C TRP A 77 9.51 -10.09 27.09
N GLN A 78 9.13 -9.82 25.84
CA GLN A 78 9.91 -10.18 24.66
C GLN A 78 11.34 -9.63 24.75
N GLU A 79 11.50 -8.38 25.19
CA GLU A 79 12.79 -7.75 25.41
C GLU A 79 13.59 -8.41 26.56
N HIS A 80 12.94 -8.73 27.69
CA HIS A 80 13.59 -9.46 28.79
C HIS A 80 14.09 -10.85 28.33
N THR A 81 13.27 -11.61 27.61
CA THR A 81 13.64 -12.90 27.02
C THR A 81 14.79 -12.77 26.01
N ARG A 82 14.78 -11.72 25.16
CA ARG A 82 15.86 -11.42 24.21
C ARG A 82 17.20 -11.19 24.94
N VAL A 83 17.19 -10.39 26.01
CA VAL A 83 18.39 -10.10 26.83
C VAL A 83 18.89 -11.35 27.56
N GLN A 84 18.01 -12.19 28.11
CA GLN A 84 18.40 -13.46 28.73
C GLN A 84 19.09 -14.42 27.74
N HIS A 85 18.54 -14.57 26.52
CA HIS A 85 19.14 -15.43 25.50
C HIS A 85 20.48 -14.89 24.97
N GLN A 86 20.64 -13.58 24.82
CA GLN A 86 21.93 -12.98 24.46
C GLN A 86 22.98 -13.16 25.58
N SER A 87 22.60 -12.97 26.84
CA SER A 87 23.47 -13.24 28.00
C SER A 87 23.95 -14.70 28.05
N SER A 88 23.04 -15.63 27.75
CA SER A 88 23.30 -17.08 27.82
C SER A 88 24.18 -17.58 26.66
N SER A 89 24.11 -16.95 25.49
CA SER A 89 24.81 -17.41 24.28
C SER A 89 26.24 -16.88 24.13
N GLN A 90 26.60 -15.77 24.80
CA GLN A 90 27.96 -15.21 24.73
C GLN A 90 28.95 -15.80 25.74
N GLY A 91 28.51 -16.64 26.69
CA GLY A 91 29.38 -17.35 27.63
C GLY A 91 30.26 -16.46 28.53
N GLN A 92 29.95 -15.17 28.64
CA GLN A 92 30.78 -14.22 29.39
C GLN A 92 30.60 -14.40 30.90
N VAL A 93 31.64 -14.92 31.54
CA VAL A 93 31.88 -14.73 32.98
C VAL A 93 32.29 -13.27 33.21
N ARG A 94 31.32 -12.35 33.08
CA ARG A 94 31.49 -10.93 33.38
C ARG A 94 31.43 -10.75 34.90
N ALA A 95 32.57 -10.48 35.51
CA ALA A 95 32.71 -10.28 36.96
C ALA A 95 32.15 -8.92 37.47
N ASN A 96 31.21 -8.32 36.75
CA ASN A 96 30.33 -7.25 37.23
C ASN A 96 28.90 -7.80 37.20
N ALA A 97 28.36 -8.15 38.36
CA ALA A 97 26.95 -8.45 38.51
C ALA A 97 26.15 -7.13 38.57
N GLU A 98 26.02 -6.45 37.43
CA GLU A 98 24.90 -5.54 37.22
C GLU A 98 23.62 -6.40 37.35
N GLU A 99 22.76 -6.07 38.30
CA GLU A 99 21.60 -6.89 38.64
C GLU A 99 20.70 -7.05 37.42
N GLN A 100 20.49 -8.28 36.95
CA GLN A 100 19.56 -8.56 35.85
C GLN A 100 18.15 -8.16 36.28
N VAL A 101 17.71 -6.97 35.85
CA VAL A 101 16.44 -6.36 36.24
C VAL A 101 15.31 -7.36 36.04
N SER A 102 14.60 -7.65 37.13
CA SER A 102 13.59 -8.70 37.16
C SER A 102 12.48 -8.45 36.13
N LEU A 103 11.79 -9.50 35.71
CA LEU A 103 10.63 -9.34 34.82
C LEU A 103 9.54 -8.48 35.48
N GLU A 104 9.32 -8.61 36.80
CA GLU A 104 8.39 -7.74 37.54
C GLU A 104 8.80 -6.27 37.41
N ASP A 105 10.08 -5.95 37.61
CA ASP A 105 10.56 -4.58 37.60
C ASP A 105 10.60 -3.98 36.18
N ARG A 106 10.96 -4.77 35.15
CA ARG A 106 10.86 -4.33 33.74
C ARG A 106 9.40 -4.10 33.32
N VAL A 107 8.48 -4.98 33.70
CA VAL A 107 7.03 -4.81 33.42
C VAL A 107 6.46 -3.64 34.20
N THR A 108 6.82 -3.49 35.48
CA THR A 108 6.39 -2.36 36.33
C THR A 108 6.87 -1.04 35.76
N ALA A 109 8.16 -0.94 35.40
CA ALA A 109 8.72 0.26 34.78
C ALA A 109 8.06 0.58 33.43
N ALA A 110 7.77 -0.43 32.61
CA ALA A 110 7.06 -0.25 31.34
C ALA A 110 5.61 0.26 31.52
N LEU A 111 4.99 -0.01 32.69
CA LEU A 111 3.66 0.46 33.08
C LEU A 111 3.67 1.72 33.96
N THR A 112 4.84 2.33 34.22
CA THR A 112 4.95 3.60 34.97
C THR A 112 4.42 4.77 34.14
N ASP A 113 3.67 5.67 34.78
CA ASP A 113 3.37 6.98 34.17
C ASP A 113 4.60 7.89 34.27
N TRP A 114 5.26 8.10 33.13
CA TRP A 114 6.46 8.93 33.02
C TRP A 114 6.17 10.45 32.99
N ARG A 115 4.90 10.86 33.03
CA ARG A 115 4.48 12.26 32.85
C ARG A 115 5.19 13.24 33.78
N ASP A 116 5.23 12.96 35.08
CA ASP A 116 5.84 13.86 36.08
C ASP A 116 7.37 14.02 35.90
N GLU A 117 8.03 13.14 35.14
CA GLU A 117 9.41 13.31 34.71
C GLU A 117 9.51 14.16 33.44
N LEU A 118 8.64 13.89 32.46
CA LEU A 118 8.62 14.60 31.18
C LEU A 118 8.17 16.07 31.34
N ASP A 119 7.17 16.35 32.19
CA ASP A 119 6.73 17.71 32.54
C ASP A 119 7.87 18.53 33.20
N ARG A 120 8.83 17.89 33.88
CA ARG A 120 10.06 18.54 34.39
C ARG A 120 11.11 18.73 33.31
N LEU A 121 11.40 17.69 32.51
CA LEU A 121 12.43 17.74 31.47
C LEU A 121 12.09 18.72 30.34
N PHE A 122 10.82 18.83 29.96
CA PHE A 122 10.36 19.73 28.91
C PHE A 122 9.93 21.13 29.43
N GLY A 123 9.61 21.26 30.72
CA GLY A 123 9.52 22.56 31.43
C GLY A 123 8.12 22.99 31.85
N GLU A 124 7.07 22.22 31.55
CA GLU A 124 5.69 22.52 31.94
C GLU A 124 5.53 22.68 33.47
N ALA A 125 6.28 21.89 34.26
CA ALA A 125 6.26 21.97 35.72
C ALA A 125 6.77 23.33 36.27
N ALA A 126 7.70 23.98 35.57
CA ALA A 126 8.29 25.26 35.98
C ALA A 126 7.34 26.46 35.79
N ALA A 127 6.27 26.30 35.01
CA ALA A 127 5.24 27.33 34.83
C ALA A 127 4.31 27.49 36.06
N LEU A 128 4.28 26.49 36.96
CA LEU A 128 3.41 26.47 38.14
C LEU A 128 4.12 26.77 39.46
N HIS A 129 5.41 26.46 39.57
CA HIS A 129 6.18 26.65 40.81
C HIS A 129 7.57 27.26 40.52
N SER A 130 7.84 28.40 41.15
CA SER A 130 9.12 29.12 41.03
C SER A 130 10.24 28.40 41.78
N GLY A 131 11.06 27.61 41.09
CA GLY A 131 12.29 27.03 41.66
C GLY A 131 13.13 26.17 40.71
N ASP A 132 14.27 26.73 40.27
CA ASP A 132 15.58 26.12 39.99
C ASP A 132 15.74 24.79 39.21
N ASN A 133 14.68 24.20 38.65
CA ASN A 133 14.80 23.14 37.64
C ASN A 133 14.69 23.73 36.22
N PRO A 134 15.80 24.11 35.56
CA PRO A 134 15.76 24.49 34.16
C PRO A 134 15.40 23.27 33.31
N SER A 135 14.35 23.39 32.51
CA SER A 135 14.03 22.43 31.46
C SER A 135 15.22 22.19 30.54
N LEU A 136 15.33 20.99 29.96
CA LEU A 136 16.39 20.66 28.99
C LEU A 136 16.45 21.71 27.87
N PRO A 137 17.65 22.15 27.43
CA PRO A 137 17.79 22.96 26.22
C PRO A 137 17.36 22.17 24.98
N VAL A 138 17.10 22.86 23.87
CA VAL A 138 16.54 22.24 22.65
C VAL A 138 17.46 21.14 22.10
N GLU A 139 18.76 21.33 22.20
CA GLU A 139 19.82 20.39 21.84
C GLU A 139 19.73 19.08 22.65
N ASP A 140 19.37 19.16 23.93
CA ASP A 140 19.23 18.00 24.82
C ASP A 140 17.87 17.32 24.67
N ARG A 141 16.81 18.07 24.32
CA ARG A 141 15.51 17.47 23.91
C ARG A 141 15.65 16.68 22.61
N CYS A 142 16.40 17.21 21.63
CA CYS A 142 16.69 16.49 20.38
C CYS A 142 17.58 15.25 20.63
N LEU A 143 18.53 15.34 21.57
CA LEU A 143 19.32 14.20 22.03
C LEU A 143 18.44 13.11 22.68
N LEU A 144 17.57 13.50 23.62
CA LEU A 144 16.63 12.60 24.28
C LEU A 144 15.67 11.92 23.29
N LEU A 145 15.18 12.64 22.27
CA LEU A 145 14.36 12.07 21.20
C LEU A 145 15.14 11.08 20.33
N ALA A 146 16.40 11.37 19.96
CA ALA A 146 17.24 10.45 19.22
C ALA A 146 17.54 9.16 20.00
N LEU A 147 17.77 9.26 21.31
CA LEU A 147 17.94 8.12 22.21
C LEU A 147 16.66 7.30 22.37
N ALA A 148 15.51 7.98 22.53
CA ALA A 148 14.19 7.38 22.63
C ALA A 148 13.83 6.47 21.44
N VAL A 149 14.26 6.84 20.23
CA VAL A 149 14.10 6.02 19.02
C VAL A 149 15.20 4.96 18.94
N ARG A 150 16.48 5.35 18.96
CA ARG A 150 17.58 4.42 18.61
C ARG A 150 17.89 3.39 19.70
N GLN A 151 17.65 3.70 20.98
CA GLN A 151 17.84 2.87 22.18
C GLN A 151 19.27 2.34 22.46
N SER A 152 19.93 1.74 21.47
CA SER A 152 21.33 1.29 21.54
C SER A 152 22.04 1.50 20.21
N VAL A 153 22.94 2.50 20.13
CA VAL A 153 23.72 2.82 18.91
C VAL A 153 24.96 3.67 19.26
N SER A 154 25.91 3.84 18.34
CA SER A 154 27.13 4.60 18.58
C SER A 154 26.86 6.07 18.96
N VAL A 155 27.68 6.64 19.86
CA VAL A 155 27.63 8.05 20.26
C VAL A 155 27.61 9.02 19.05
N PRO A 156 28.45 8.85 18.01
CA PRO A 156 28.38 9.65 16.78
C PRO A 156 27.05 9.56 16.01
N ASP A 157 26.40 8.41 15.99
CA ASP A 157 25.13 8.21 15.26
C ASP A 157 23.95 8.84 15.99
N VAL A 158 23.89 8.73 17.33
CA VAL A 158 22.92 9.49 18.14
C VAL A 158 23.06 10.99 17.89
N ALA A 159 24.29 11.52 17.95
CA ALA A 159 24.55 12.94 17.75
C ALA A 159 24.15 13.41 16.34
N ARG A 160 24.39 12.60 15.30
CA ARG A 160 23.95 12.89 13.92
C ARG A 160 22.43 12.90 13.80
N SER A 161 21.74 11.95 14.45
CA SER A 161 20.28 11.87 14.44
C SER A 161 19.64 13.05 15.19
N ALA A 162 20.18 13.44 16.35
CA ALA A 162 19.76 14.61 17.10
C ALA A 162 20.02 15.93 16.33
N GLY A 163 21.17 16.05 15.65
CA GLY A 163 21.50 17.19 14.80
C GLY A 163 20.51 17.37 13.64
N LYS A 164 20.20 16.30 12.91
CA LYS A 164 19.15 16.33 11.86
C LYS A 164 17.81 16.83 12.39
N LEU A 165 17.38 16.38 13.58
CA LEU A 165 16.13 16.85 14.18
C LEU A 165 16.18 18.36 14.46
N GLN A 166 17.28 18.86 15.01
CA GLN A 166 17.48 20.28 15.26
C GLN A 166 17.48 21.12 13.96
N GLU A 167 18.09 20.62 12.89
CA GLU A 167 18.06 21.24 11.55
C GLU A 167 16.63 21.30 10.99
N ILE A 168 15.86 20.21 11.05
CA ILE A 168 14.46 20.15 10.59
C ILE A 168 13.56 21.11 11.38
N ILE A 169 13.74 21.23 12.70
CA ILE A 169 13.04 22.21 13.54
C ILE A 169 13.41 23.64 13.11
N GLY A 170 14.71 23.93 12.96
CA GLY A 170 15.19 25.26 12.55
C GLY A 170 14.65 25.68 11.19
N HIS A 171 14.69 24.80 10.19
CA HIS A 171 14.12 25.05 8.87
C HIS A 171 12.59 25.24 8.90
N THR A 172 11.88 24.57 9.82
CA THR A 172 10.42 24.73 9.98
C THR A 172 10.05 26.07 10.62
N GLN A 173 10.93 26.68 11.43
CA GLN A 173 10.68 27.96 12.09
C GLN A 173 11.10 29.19 11.26
N MET A 174 11.87 29.03 10.18
CA MET A 174 12.31 30.15 9.34
C MET A 174 11.23 30.67 8.40
N GLN A 175 10.62 31.80 8.76
CA GLN A 175 10.15 32.75 7.75
C GLN A 175 11.37 33.35 7.01
N PRO A 176 11.25 33.69 5.71
CA PRO A 176 12.37 34.21 4.92
C PRO A 176 12.77 35.62 5.37
N GLY A 177 13.78 35.72 6.24
CA GLY A 177 14.31 36.99 6.74
C GLY A 177 15.42 36.89 7.77
N THR A 178 15.47 35.83 8.58
CA THR A 178 16.49 35.66 9.63
C THR A 178 17.26 34.35 9.46
N GLY A 179 18.45 34.44 8.85
CA GLY A 179 19.37 33.30 8.76
C GLY A 179 20.02 33.01 10.12
N VAL A 180 19.74 31.85 10.69
CA VAL A 180 20.51 31.31 11.81
C VAL A 180 21.84 30.82 11.25
N THR A 181 22.89 31.62 11.42
CA THR A 181 24.26 31.16 11.19
C THR A 181 24.61 30.07 12.19
N LEU A 182 25.07 28.92 11.69
CA LEU A 182 25.71 27.89 12.50
C LEU A 182 26.80 28.51 13.38
N ALA A 183 26.83 28.15 14.67
CA ALA A 183 27.77 28.74 15.61
C ALA A 183 29.23 28.45 15.17
N PRO A 184 30.13 29.46 15.20
CA PRO A 184 31.48 29.29 14.70
C PRO A 184 32.27 28.30 15.56
N VAL A 185 33.20 27.57 14.93
CA VAL A 185 33.95 26.44 15.51
C VAL A 185 34.52 26.66 16.93
N PRO A 186 35.04 27.85 17.33
CA PRO A 186 35.47 28.10 18.71
C PRO A 186 34.39 27.88 19.78
N SER A 187 33.10 27.97 19.41
CA SER A 187 31.97 27.70 20.30
C SER A 187 31.79 26.20 20.62
N ALA A 188 32.27 25.30 19.74
CA ALA A 188 32.05 23.86 19.87
C ALA A 188 32.68 23.24 21.14
N PHE A 189 33.73 23.86 21.67
CA PHE A 189 34.41 23.44 22.91
C PHE A 189 33.93 24.18 24.17
N ALA A 190 33.00 25.13 24.04
CA ALA A 190 32.45 25.88 25.18
C ALA A 190 31.23 25.18 25.83
N GLY A 191 30.65 24.17 25.18
CA GLY A 191 29.49 23.42 25.68
C GLY A 191 29.86 22.22 26.56
N ARG A 192 28.87 21.64 27.25
CA ARG A 192 29.01 20.34 27.92
C ARG A 192 29.35 19.25 26.89
N GLY A 193 30.38 18.45 27.16
CA GLY A 193 30.81 17.36 26.28
C GLY A 193 29.71 16.30 26.08
N LEU A 194 29.63 15.74 24.87
CA LEU A 194 28.53 14.87 24.43
C LEU A 194 28.25 13.68 25.38
N ARG A 195 29.28 12.94 25.80
CA ARG A 195 29.11 11.85 26.79
C ARG A 195 28.48 12.32 28.11
N ARG A 196 28.77 13.54 28.59
CA ARG A 196 28.13 14.09 29.78
C ARG A 196 26.68 14.50 29.51
N ARG A 197 26.37 15.04 28.33
CA ARG A 197 24.99 15.36 27.93
C ARG A 197 24.11 14.11 27.83
N ILE A 198 24.66 13.01 27.33
CA ILE A 198 24.01 11.69 27.25
C ILE A 198 23.66 11.18 28.67
N HIS A 199 24.62 11.26 29.62
CA HIS A 199 24.35 10.96 31.03
C HIS A 199 23.37 11.95 31.67
N ASP A 200 23.43 13.25 31.35
CA ASP A 200 22.50 14.27 31.88
C ASP A 200 21.04 14.01 31.44
N VAL A 201 20.79 13.30 30.33
CA VAL A 201 19.46 12.87 29.88
C VAL A 201 19.10 11.42 30.25
N GLY A 202 19.91 10.76 31.09
CA GLY A 202 19.61 9.43 31.65
C GLY A 202 19.89 8.25 30.72
N ALA A 203 20.95 8.33 29.92
CA ALA A 203 21.50 7.22 29.14
C ALA A 203 22.99 7.01 29.48
N ASP A 204 23.46 5.77 29.41
CA ASP A 204 24.85 5.41 29.71
C ASP A 204 25.67 5.19 28.44
N VAL A 205 27.00 5.28 28.54
CA VAL A 205 27.93 5.04 27.42
C VAL A 205 28.92 3.94 27.79
N ASP A 206 28.95 2.88 27.00
CA ASP A 206 29.76 1.70 27.27
C ASP A 206 31.26 1.88 26.94
N THR A 207 32.03 0.82 27.16
CA THR A 207 33.47 0.79 26.86
C THR A 207 33.81 0.76 25.36
N GLN A 208 32.81 0.67 24.48
CA GLN A 208 32.94 0.64 23.01
C GLN A 208 32.41 1.94 22.35
N ASP A 209 31.98 2.94 23.13
CA ASP A 209 31.35 4.19 22.66
C ASP A 209 29.94 3.99 22.04
N ASN A 210 29.25 2.91 22.43
CA ASN A 210 27.82 2.76 22.24
C ASN A 210 27.06 3.44 23.38
N VAL A 211 25.95 4.09 23.07
CA VAL A 211 24.98 4.53 24.07
C VAL A 211 24.02 3.39 24.39
N VAL A 212 23.62 3.26 25.66
CA VAL A 212 22.57 2.35 26.12
C VAL A 212 21.49 3.16 26.85
N PHE A 213 20.25 3.02 26.40
CA PHE A 213 19.07 3.69 26.98
C PHE A 213 18.02 2.67 27.41
N ASP A 214 18.41 1.73 28.27
CA ASP A 214 17.54 0.64 28.74
C ASP A 214 16.55 1.11 29.83
N ARG A 215 15.56 1.91 29.40
CA ARG A 215 14.42 2.33 30.22
C ARG A 215 13.12 1.81 29.60
N PRO A 216 12.54 0.70 30.10
CA PRO A 216 11.37 0.06 29.50
C PRO A 216 10.21 1.02 29.22
N ALA A 217 9.71 1.00 27.97
CA ALA A 217 8.70 1.89 27.40
C ALA A 217 8.96 3.42 27.45
N TYR A 218 10.01 3.89 28.12
CA TYR A 218 10.28 5.33 28.33
C TYR A 218 10.55 6.08 27.02
N GLY A 219 11.30 5.47 26.08
CA GLY A 219 11.53 6.02 24.74
C GLY A 219 10.22 6.31 24.00
N ARG A 220 9.26 5.39 24.04
CA ARG A 220 7.92 5.61 23.49
C ARG A 220 7.18 6.71 24.24
N ALA A 221 7.21 6.71 25.58
CA ALA A 221 6.55 7.75 26.39
C ALA A 221 7.05 9.17 26.05
N ILE A 222 8.35 9.35 25.77
CA ILE A 222 8.92 10.62 25.29
C ILE A 222 8.31 11.04 23.95
N LEU A 223 8.20 10.13 22.98
CA LEU A 223 7.63 10.39 21.66
C LEU A 223 6.13 10.74 21.75
N GLU A 224 5.37 9.97 22.53
CA GLU A 224 3.95 10.21 22.80
C GLU A 224 3.73 11.55 23.50
N TYR A 225 4.55 11.89 24.50
CA TYR A 225 4.49 13.14 25.24
C TYR A 225 4.76 14.35 24.35
N VAL A 226 5.80 14.29 23.50
CA VAL A 226 6.12 15.36 22.56
C VAL A 226 5.01 15.50 21.51
N TRP A 227 4.42 14.39 21.07
CA TRP A 227 3.29 14.40 20.14
C TRP A 227 2.02 15.00 20.74
N ASP A 228 1.64 14.62 21.96
CA ASP A 228 0.41 15.09 22.60
C ASP A 228 0.50 16.57 22.99
N ASN A 229 1.63 17.03 23.55
CA ASN A 229 1.78 18.40 24.06
C ASN A 229 2.25 19.44 23.02
N TYR A 230 3.07 19.07 22.03
CA TYR A 230 3.64 20.04 21.06
C TYR A 230 3.14 19.77 19.64
N ASP A 231 2.01 20.38 19.27
CA ASP A 231 1.40 20.22 17.94
C ASP A 231 2.32 20.66 16.79
N VAL A 232 3.07 21.75 16.99
CA VAL A 232 4.11 22.25 16.08
C VAL A 232 5.23 21.24 15.82
N MET A 233 5.50 20.31 16.74
CA MET A 233 6.54 19.28 16.59
C MET A 233 6.09 18.09 15.76
N ARG A 234 4.78 17.88 15.56
CA ARG A 234 4.25 16.68 14.88
C ARG A 234 4.80 16.50 13.47
N LYS A 235 4.82 17.57 12.65
CA LYS A 235 5.38 17.50 11.29
C LYS A 235 6.91 17.32 11.29
N PRO A 236 7.72 18.12 12.01
CA PRO A 236 9.16 17.87 12.19
C PRO A 236 9.49 16.44 12.62
N LEU A 237 8.75 15.88 13.59
CA LEU A 237 8.99 14.53 14.10
C LEU A 237 8.72 13.46 13.03
N LEU A 238 7.63 13.57 12.27
CA LEU A 238 7.37 12.64 11.15
C LEU A 238 8.45 12.72 10.08
N THR A 239 8.85 13.92 9.65
CA THR A 239 9.95 14.10 8.67
C THR A 239 11.24 13.47 9.18
N TRP A 240 11.64 13.78 10.42
CA TRP A 240 12.86 13.26 11.02
C TRP A 240 12.87 11.73 11.16
N LEU A 241 11.75 11.12 11.56
CA LEU A 241 11.63 9.66 11.63
C LEU A 241 11.72 9.02 10.24
N ILE A 242 11.03 9.57 9.23
CA ILE A 242 11.09 9.07 7.84
C ILE A 242 12.51 9.18 7.25
N GLU A 243 13.24 10.24 7.58
CA GLU A 243 14.65 10.46 7.18
C GLU A 243 15.67 9.70 8.05
N SER A 244 15.24 9.12 9.17
CA SER A 244 16.06 8.32 10.08
C SER A 244 15.81 6.82 9.98
N ALA A 245 14.74 6.38 9.29
CA ALA A 245 14.53 4.99 8.93
C ALA A 245 15.56 4.58 7.88
N ASP A 246 16.41 3.61 8.22
CA ASP A 246 17.45 3.09 7.36
C ASP A 246 16.87 2.00 6.44
N ASN A 247 16.04 1.11 6.99
CA ASN A 247 15.34 0.03 6.29
C ASN A 247 13.83 0.31 6.10
N THR A 248 13.08 -0.68 5.59
CA THR A 248 11.63 -0.61 5.39
C THR A 248 10.83 -1.56 6.30
N ASP A 249 11.51 -2.22 7.22
CA ASP A 249 10.97 -3.35 7.99
C ASP A 249 10.71 -2.93 9.44
N LEU A 250 9.82 -3.63 10.14
CA LEU A 250 9.40 -3.25 11.50
C LEU A 250 10.49 -3.45 12.57
N GLU A 251 11.62 -4.08 12.21
CA GLU A 251 12.83 -4.13 13.04
C GLU A 251 13.61 -2.79 13.04
N ASP A 252 13.33 -1.89 12.09
CA ASP A 252 13.86 -0.53 12.10
C ASP A 252 13.11 0.32 13.13
N ARG A 253 13.84 0.76 14.16
CA ARG A 253 13.27 1.52 15.29
C ARG A 253 12.55 2.81 14.90
N ALA A 254 12.90 3.45 13.78
CA ALA A 254 12.18 4.63 13.31
C ALA A 254 10.86 4.25 12.61
N VAL A 255 10.81 3.09 11.94
CA VAL A 255 9.57 2.52 11.39
C VAL A 255 8.65 2.03 12.51
N GLU A 256 9.19 1.39 13.55
CA GLU A 256 8.49 1.01 14.78
C GLU A 256 7.88 2.24 15.48
N ALA A 257 8.67 3.30 15.70
CA ALA A 257 8.20 4.55 16.29
C ALA A 257 7.10 5.23 15.46
N LEU A 258 7.19 5.21 14.12
CA LEU A 258 6.12 5.70 13.24
C LEU A 258 4.86 4.83 13.31
N ALA A 259 5.00 3.51 13.44
CA ALA A 259 3.88 2.59 13.61
C ALA A 259 3.15 2.84 14.94
N ASP A 260 3.86 2.98 16.06
CA ASP A 260 3.26 3.26 17.37
C ASP A 260 2.57 4.63 17.41
N LEU A 261 3.20 5.70 16.90
CA LEU A 261 2.57 7.03 16.79
C LEU A 261 1.32 6.98 15.88
N THR A 262 1.35 6.18 14.81
CA THR A 262 0.20 5.98 13.91
C THR A 262 -0.92 5.22 14.59
N MET A 263 -0.63 4.12 15.30
CA MET A 263 -1.63 3.33 16.03
C MET A 263 -2.24 4.10 17.20
N ARG A 264 -1.48 5.01 17.83
CA ARG A 264 -1.95 5.79 18.97
C ARG A 264 -2.72 7.07 18.58
N HIS A 265 -2.22 7.83 17.62
CA HIS A 265 -2.72 9.18 17.28
C HIS A 265 -3.13 9.34 15.80
N GLY A 266 -3.25 8.25 15.03
CA GLY A 266 -3.58 8.31 13.61
C GLY A 266 -5.01 8.77 13.34
N THR A 267 -5.16 10.03 12.94
CA THR A 267 -6.38 10.59 12.35
C THR A 267 -6.33 10.54 10.82
N ALA A 268 -7.47 10.81 10.15
CA ALA A 268 -7.50 10.88 8.69
C ALA A 268 -6.51 11.92 8.12
N ASP A 269 -6.24 13.00 8.87
CA ASP A 269 -5.33 14.08 8.48
C ASP A 269 -3.88 13.76 8.85
N HIS A 270 -3.62 13.16 10.03
CA HIS A 270 -2.29 12.66 10.38
C HIS A 270 -1.79 11.67 9.31
N LEU A 271 -2.62 10.70 8.91
CA LEU A 271 -2.25 9.77 7.84
C LEU A 271 -1.92 10.49 6.53
N ASN A 272 -2.64 11.56 6.17
CA ASN A 272 -2.34 12.38 4.98
C ASN A 272 -0.98 13.09 5.09
N VAL A 273 -0.68 13.68 6.26
CA VAL A 273 0.60 14.34 6.52
C VAL A 273 1.74 13.31 6.41
N LEU A 274 1.63 12.18 7.10
CA LEU A 274 2.56 11.05 7.01
C LEU A 274 2.79 10.62 5.56
N GLY A 275 1.71 10.39 4.81
CA GLY A 275 1.77 9.99 3.40
C GLY A 275 2.44 11.03 2.50
N SER A 276 2.10 12.31 2.65
CA SER A 276 2.66 13.39 1.84
C SER A 276 4.17 13.63 2.09
N ILE A 277 4.68 13.27 3.26
CA ILE A 277 6.11 13.32 3.59
C ILE A 277 6.84 12.06 3.10
N ALA A 278 6.24 10.88 3.28
CA ALA A 278 6.90 9.61 3.00
C ALA A 278 6.90 9.22 1.51
N CYS A 279 5.81 9.48 0.76
CA CYS A 279 5.70 9.03 -0.63
C CYS A 279 6.82 9.52 -1.59
N PRO A 280 7.26 10.80 -1.53
CA PRO A 280 8.26 11.31 -2.49
C PRO A 280 9.65 10.65 -2.42
N GLY A 281 10.00 9.94 -1.34
CA GLY A 281 11.35 9.34 -1.20
C GLY A 281 11.46 8.07 -0.34
N LYS A 282 10.47 7.75 0.50
CA LYS A 282 10.43 6.57 1.38
C LYS A 282 9.06 5.85 1.35
N PRO A 283 8.47 5.53 0.17
CA PRO A 283 7.16 4.86 0.10
C PRO A 283 7.13 3.45 0.73
N GLY A 284 8.30 2.79 0.86
CA GLY A 284 8.42 1.52 1.59
C GLY A 284 8.19 1.67 3.10
N VAL A 285 8.67 2.75 3.72
CA VAL A 285 8.41 3.06 5.14
C VAL A 285 6.92 3.30 5.36
N LEU A 286 6.27 4.10 4.49
CA LEU A 286 4.83 4.30 4.53
C LEU A 286 4.06 2.98 4.41
N SER A 287 4.50 2.10 3.52
CA SER A 287 3.93 0.76 3.32
C SER A 287 3.97 -0.08 4.61
N ALA A 288 5.10 -0.12 5.34
CA ALA A 288 5.22 -0.91 6.57
C ALA A 288 4.48 -0.30 7.78
N VAL A 289 4.51 1.02 7.93
CA VAL A 289 3.73 1.74 8.96
C VAL A 289 2.24 1.51 8.75
N MET A 290 1.77 1.56 7.50
CA MET A 290 0.38 1.29 7.16
C MET A 290 0.01 -0.19 7.27
N GLU A 291 0.95 -1.11 7.10
CA GLU A 291 0.76 -2.56 7.28
C GLU A 291 0.49 -2.91 8.74
N SER A 292 1.20 -2.28 9.69
CA SER A 292 0.85 -2.32 11.11
C SER A 292 -0.53 -1.69 11.37
N ALA A 293 -0.77 -0.50 10.78
CA ALA A 293 -2.01 0.23 11.01
C ALA A 293 -3.27 -0.49 10.50
N VAL A 294 -3.21 -1.30 9.43
CA VAL A 294 -4.39 -2.05 8.93
C VAL A 294 -4.76 -3.27 9.77
N HIS A 295 -3.81 -3.83 10.53
CA HIS A 295 -4.04 -4.96 11.43
C HIS A 295 -4.45 -4.54 12.83
N ASN A 296 -4.12 -3.31 13.24
CA ASN A 296 -4.54 -2.76 14.53
C ASN A 296 -6.08 -2.63 14.64
N GLU A 297 -6.65 -3.15 15.73
CA GLU A 297 -8.11 -3.19 15.95
C GLU A 297 -8.80 -1.82 15.96
N HIS A 298 -8.12 -0.79 16.46
CA HIS A 298 -8.70 0.54 16.65
C HIS A 298 -8.59 1.41 15.39
N ILE A 299 -7.42 1.44 14.74
CA ILE A 299 -7.18 2.26 13.55
C ILE A 299 -7.39 1.52 12.22
N GLY A 300 -7.42 0.18 12.19
CA GLY A 300 -7.46 -0.62 10.95
C GLY A 300 -8.56 -0.22 9.97
N ARG A 301 -9.76 0.10 10.47
CA ARG A 301 -10.88 0.59 9.63
C ARG A 301 -10.56 1.94 8.96
N LEU A 302 -9.88 2.85 9.66
CA LEU A 302 -9.45 4.15 9.15
C LEU A 302 -8.26 4.00 8.20
N ALA A 303 -7.26 3.18 8.55
CA ALA A 303 -6.13 2.87 7.68
C ALA A 303 -6.61 2.29 6.33
N TRP A 304 -7.51 1.31 6.34
CA TRP A 304 -8.13 0.75 5.14
C TRP A 304 -8.96 1.77 4.33
N ALA A 305 -9.61 2.74 4.99
CA ALA A 305 -10.35 3.80 4.30
C ALA A 305 -9.41 4.81 3.61
N THR A 306 -8.31 5.19 4.27
CA THR A 306 -7.26 6.02 3.70
C THR A 306 -6.56 5.32 2.53
N LEU A 307 -6.16 4.05 2.67
CA LEU A 307 -5.62 3.25 1.56
C LEU A 307 -6.58 3.15 0.37
N TYR A 308 -7.90 3.10 0.61
CA TYR A 308 -8.87 3.10 -0.49
C TYR A 308 -8.93 4.44 -1.24
N ARG A 309 -8.73 5.57 -0.55
CA ARG A 309 -8.65 6.91 -1.15
C ARG A 309 -7.34 7.08 -1.93
N TRP A 310 -6.22 6.74 -1.31
CA TRP A 310 -4.88 6.72 -1.90
C TRP A 310 -4.77 5.81 -3.13
N ALA A 311 -5.47 4.68 -3.15
CA ALA A 311 -5.57 3.80 -4.31
C ALA A 311 -6.25 4.44 -5.55
N GLY A 312 -6.68 5.71 -5.48
CA GLY A 312 -7.14 6.51 -6.62
C GLY A 312 -6.28 7.75 -6.90
N GLN A 313 -5.05 7.80 -6.37
CA GLN A 313 -4.10 8.92 -6.48
C GLN A 313 -2.72 8.33 -6.79
N ASP A 314 -2.16 8.60 -7.97
CA ASP A 314 -0.92 7.94 -8.43
C ASP A 314 0.27 8.19 -7.49
N GLU A 315 0.31 9.33 -6.78
CA GLU A 315 1.35 9.70 -5.80
C GLU A 315 1.49 8.73 -4.59
N TYR A 316 0.46 7.93 -4.28
CA TYR A 316 0.52 6.89 -3.23
C TYR A 316 0.61 5.47 -3.79
N ALA A 317 0.51 5.29 -5.12
CA ALA A 317 0.41 3.96 -5.71
C ALA A 317 1.56 3.02 -5.32
N PRO A 318 2.85 3.44 -5.29
CA PRO A 318 3.95 2.54 -4.88
C PRO A 318 3.79 1.97 -3.46
N ALA A 319 3.38 2.81 -2.49
CA ALA A 319 3.17 2.38 -1.11
C ALA A 319 1.95 1.44 -0.99
N VAL A 320 0.84 1.78 -1.66
CA VAL A 320 -0.39 0.97 -1.60
C VAL A 320 -0.22 -0.36 -2.32
N ILE A 321 0.51 -0.42 -3.45
CA ILE A 321 0.86 -1.66 -4.16
C ILE A 321 1.72 -2.54 -3.26
N SER A 322 2.79 -1.98 -2.68
CA SER A 322 3.71 -2.68 -1.77
C SER A 322 2.98 -3.32 -0.59
N LEU A 323 2.11 -2.58 0.09
CA LEU A 323 1.30 -3.07 1.23
C LEU A 323 0.31 -4.14 0.79
N CYS A 324 -0.45 -3.90 -0.30
CA CYS A 324 -1.47 -4.85 -0.73
C CYS A 324 -0.86 -6.15 -1.27
N ARG A 325 0.36 -6.10 -1.82
CA ARG A 325 1.12 -7.28 -2.24
C ARG A 325 1.50 -8.14 -1.03
N ARG A 326 2.17 -7.57 -0.02
CA ARG A 326 2.57 -8.30 1.20
C ARG A 326 1.40 -9.00 1.88
N ILE A 327 0.30 -8.27 2.10
CA ILE A 327 -0.94 -8.80 2.69
C ILE A 327 -1.56 -9.95 1.87
N LEU A 328 -1.34 -10.00 0.55
CA LEU A 328 -1.89 -11.07 -0.30
C LEU A 328 -0.96 -12.29 -0.44
N GLU A 329 0.32 -12.11 -0.14
CA GLU A 329 1.35 -13.16 -0.05
C GLU A 329 1.39 -13.82 1.35
N GLU A 330 0.89 -13.14 2.38
CA GLU A 330 0.77 -13.65 3.76
C GLU A 330 -0.11 -14.92 3.84
N GLY A 331 0.46 -16.01 4.37
CA GLY A 331 -0.22 -17.31 4.44
C GLY A 331 -1.45 -17.35 5.36
N SER A 332 -1.52 -16.48 6.37
CA SER A 332 -2.60 -16.38 7.35
C SER A 332 -3.71 -15.38 6.99
N VAL A 333 -3.62 -14.70 5.84
CA VAL A 333 -4.52 -13.58 5.51
C VAL A 333 -6.00 -13.98 5.45
N THR A 334 -6.84 -13.28 6.22
CA THR A 334 -8.29 -13.53 6.22
C THR A 334 -8.93 -13.21 4.86
N THR A 335 -10.00 -13.91 4.50
CA THR A 335 -10.77 -13.65 3.25
C THR A 335 -11.24 -12.20 3.14
N SER A 336 -11.58 -11.57 4.27
CA SER A 336 -11.90 -10.14 4.35
C SER A 336 -10.71 -9.24 4.04
N THR A 337 -9.56 -9.47 4.69
CA THR A 337 -8.34 -8.67 4.51
C THR A 337 -7.83 -8.78 3.07
N ALA A 338 -7.77 -10.00 2.52
CA ALA A 338 -7.40 -10.26 1.13
C ALA A 338 -8.35 -9.57 0.13
N LYS A 339 -9.68 -9.67 0.35
CA LYS A 339 -10.66 -8.95 -0.48
C LYS A 339 -10.48 -7.43 -0.40
N MET A 340 -10.11 -6.91 0.76
CA MET A 340 -9.85 -5.48 0.92
C MET A 340 -8.58 -5.05 0.15
N ALA A 341 -7.47 -5.79 0.24
CA ALA A 341 -6.26 -5.55 -0.54
C ALA A 341 -6.52 -5.59 -2.06
N MET A 342 -7.17 -6.65 -2.56
CA MET A 342 -7.52 -6.79 -3.99
C MET A 342 -8.32 -5.60 -4.53
N VAL A 343 -9.27 -5.06 -3.75
CA VAL A 343 -10.05 -3.87 -4.13
C VAL A 343 -9.19 -2.61 -4.30
N ARG A 344 -8.05 -2.48 -3.59
CA ARG A 344 -7.13 -1.34 -3.76
C ARG A 344 -6.27 -1.52 -5.01
N LEU A 345 -5.68 -2.70 -5.22
CA LEU A 345 -4.93 -3.00 -6.45
C LEU A 345 -5.80 -2.84 -7.70
N ARG A 346 -7.04 -3.35 -7.68
CA ARG A 346 -8.05 -3.17 -8.75
C ARG A 346 -8.39 -1.69 -8.99
N ARG A 347 -8.43 -0.86 -7.94
CA ARG A 347 -8.67 0.59 -8.08
C ARG A 347 -7.49 1.28 -8.78
N ILE A 348 -6.25 1.00 -8.36
CA ILE A 348 -5.04 1.57 -8.99
C ILE A 348 -4.97 1.17 -10.47
N ALA A 349 -5.14 -0.13 -10.77
CA ALA A 349 -5.20 -0.65 -12.14
C ALA A 349 -6.27 0.03 -13.00
N HIS A 350 -7.38 0.46 -12.40
CA HIS A 350 -8.43 1.19 -13.11
C HIS A 350 -8.07 2.66 -13.33
N THR A 351 -7.65 3.38 -12.28
CA THR A 351 -7.47 4.84 -12.31
C THR A 351 -6.19 5.29 -12.98
N THR A 352 -5.10 4.53 -12.83
CA THR A 352 -3.77 5.00 -13.27
C THR A 352 -3.69 5.17 -14.79
N ARG A 353 -2.76 6.03 -15.21
CA ARG A 353 -2.37 6.25 -16.61
C ARG A 353 -0.86 6.12 -16.82
N ASP A 354 -0.10 5.94 -15.75
CA ASP A 354 1.33 5.72 -15.80
C ASP A 354 1.63 4.24 -16.10
N ALA A 355 2.61 4.02 -16.97
CA ALA A 355 3.07 2.69 -17.34
C ALA A 355 3.81 2.02 -16.18
N ALA A 356 4.72 2.72 -15.49
CA ALA A 356 5.50 2.13 -14.41
C ALA A 356 4.61 1.69 -13.22
N THR A 357 3.57 2.45 -12.91
CA THR A 357 2.54 2.11 -11.93
C THR A 357 1.69 0.93 -12.39
N ARG A 358 1.32 0.85 -13.68
CA ARG A 358 0.61 -0.30 -14.27
C ARG A 358 1.46 -1.58 -14.17
N ASP A 359 2.73 -1.51 -14.55
CA ASP A 359 3.67 -2.62 -14.49
C ASP A 359 3.94 -3.06 -13.04
N SER A 360 3.98 -2.11 -12.10
CA SER A 360 4.06 -2.40 -10.66
C SER A 360 2.84 -3.17 -10.14
N VAL A 361 1.63 -2.89 -10.63
CA VAL A 361 0.43 -3.70 -10.31
C VAL A 361 0.49 -5.08 -10.99
N LEU A 362 1.01 -5.17 -12.22
CA LEU A 362 1.17 -6.44 -12.93
C LEU A 362 2.14 -7.36 -12.18
N ALA A 363 3.32 -6.85 -11.80
CA ALA A 363 4.31 -7.60 -11.02
C ALA A 363 3.75 -8.04 -9.64
N ALA A 364 2.94 -7.20 -8.99
CA ALA A 364 2.25 -7.59 -7.76
C ALA A 364 1.25 -8.74 -7.99
N PHE A 365 0.45 -8.68 -9.06
CA PHE A 365 -0.44 -9.79 -9.43
C PHE A 365 0.34 -11.05 -9.84
N GLU A 366 1.50 -10.93 -10.50
CA GLU A 366 2.35 -12.07 -10.89
C GLU A 366 2.98 -12.78 -9.68
N GLY A 367 3.36 -12.04 -8.63
CA GLY A 367 3.75 -12.62 -7.35
C GLY A 367 2.58 -13.35 -6.66
N ILE A 368 1.41 -12.70 -6.59
CA ILE A 368 0.19 -13.29 -6.04
C ILE A 368 -0.21 -14.58 -6.78
N ALA A 369 -0.04 -14.63 -8.11
CA ALA A 369 -0.36 -15.79 -8.94
C ALA A 369 0.48 -17.05 -8.63
N GLN A 370 1.65 -16.91 -8.01
CA GLN A 370 2.48 -18.07 -7.60
C GLN A 370 1.88 -18.84 -6.40
N THR A 371 0.90 -18.27 -5.70
CA THR A 371 0.22 -18.94 -4.58
C THR A 371 -1.13 -19.52 -5.03
N PRO A 372 -1.52 -20.76 -4.64
CA PRO A 372 -2.81 -21.33 -5.05
C PRO A 372 -4.02 -20.49 -4.61
N ALA A 373 -3.95 -19.86 -3.43
CA ALA A 373 -4.96 -18.95 -2.93
C ALA A 373 -5.00 -17.63 -3.72
N GLY A 374 -3.84 -17.07 -4.10
CA GLY A 374 -3.74 -15.87 -4.93
C GLY A 374 -4.21 -16.10 -6.36
N ALA A 375 -3.80 -17.19 -7.00
CA ALA A 375 -4.31 -17.62 -8.30
C ALA A 375 -5.85 -17.75 -8.29
N THR A 376 -6.43 -18.38 -7.26
CA THR A 376 -7.90 -18.49 -7.10
C THR A 376 -8.60 -17.13 -6.96
N ARG A 377 -7.97 -16.15 -6.31
CA ARG A 377 -8.47 -14.76 -6.23
C ARG A 377 -8.42 -14.07 -7.60
N LEU A 378 -7.30 -14.18 -8.32
CA LEU A 378 -7.15 -13.62 -9.67
C LEU A 378 -8.12 -14.26 -10.69
N VAL A 379 -8.38 -15.56 -10.57
CA VAL A 379 -9.42 -16.26 -11.35
C VAL A 379 -10.80 -15.61 -11.16
N THR A 380 -11.10 -15.14 -9.96
CA THR A 380 -12.36 -14.43 -9.67
C THR A 380 -12.38 -13.03 -10.32
N GLU A 381 -11.27 -12.29 -10.32
CA GLU A 381 -11.15 -11.00 -11.03
C GLU A 381 -11.36 -11.15 -12.54
N VAL A 382 -10.79 -12.20 -13.15
CA VAL A 382 -10.96 -12.47 -14.59
C VAL A 382 -12.41 -12.87 -14.92
N ARG A 383 -13.05 -13.71 -14.09
CA ARG A 383 -14.48 -14.06 -14.25
C ARG A 383 -15.39 -12.85 -14.12
N ASP A 384 -15.19 -11.99 -13.12
CA ASP A 384 -15.97 -10.77 -12.95
C ASP A 384 -15.76 -9.80 -14.13
N TRP A 385 -14.56 -9.73 -14.72
CA TRP A 385 -14.32 -8.98 -15.95
C TRP A 385 -15.06 -9.59 -17.15
N GLN A 386 -14.97 -10.91 -17.36
CA GLN A 386 -15.66 -11.59 -18.46
C GLN A 386 -17.19 -11.54 -18.36
N GLN A 387 -17.72 -11.29 -17.16
CA GLN A 387 -19.15 -11.10 -16.91
C GLN A 387 -19.55 -9.60 -16.85
N ASP A 388 -18.65 -8.70 -17.24
CA ASP A 388 -18.83 -7.24 -17.29
C ASP A 388 -19.20 -6.62 -15.92
N LYS A 389 -18.81 -7.30 -14.82
CA LYS A 389 -19.01 -6.88 -13.41
C LYS A 389 -17.83 -6.10 -12.83
N ALA A 390 -16.65 -6.19 -13.43
CA ALA A 390 -15.41 -5.56 -12.95
C ALA A 390 -14.69 -4.72 -14.02
N SER A 391 -13.71 -3.94 -13.56
CA SER A 391 -12.90 -3.07 -14.42
C SER A 391 -12.08 -3.88 -15.42
N ALA A 392 -12.25 -3.61 -16.72
CA ALA A 392 -11.51 -4.28 -17.78
C ALA A 392 -9.99 -4.22 -17.61
N ARG A 393 -9.44 -3.10 -17.11
CA ARG A 393 -8.00 -2.95 -16.81
C ARG A 393 -7.51 -3.81 -15.65
N GLY A 394 -8.38 -4.07 -14.67
CA GLY A 394 -8.06 -4.95 -13.54
C GLY A 394 -8.09 -6.41 -13.93
N GLY A 395 -9.16 -6.84 -14.63
CA GLY A 395 -9.28 -8.20 -15.14
C GLY A 395 -8.24 -8.55 -16.21
N SER A 396 -7.85 -7.59 -17.06
CA SER A 396 -6.82 -7.82 -18.07
C SER A 396 -5.43 -8.02 -17.44
N LEU A 397 -5.06 -7.24 -16.43
CA LEU A 397 -3.84 -7.45 -15.65
C LEU A 397 -3.88 -8.77 -14.86
N ALA A 398 -5.03 -9.10 -14.24
CA ALA A 398 -5.17 -10.37 -13.53
C ALA A 398 -5.02 -11.58 -14.48
N PHE A 399 -5.54 -11.50 -15.70
CA PHE A 399 -5.34 -12.53 -16.71
C PHE A 399 -3.88 -12.61 -17.17
N LEU A 400 -3.23 -11.48 -17.47
CA LEU A 400 -1.81 -11.44 -17.85
C LEU A 400 -0.90 -12.02 -16.76
N ALA A 401 -1.23 -11.81 -15.49
CA ALA A 401 -0.52 -12.42 -14.37
C ALA A 401 -0.74 -13.94 -14.27
N LEU A 402 -1.97 -14.42 -14.51
CA LEU A 402 -2.26 -15.85 -14.59
C LEU A 402 -1.61 -16.54 -15.80
N MET A 403 -1.23 -15.80 -16.85
CA MET A 403 -0.41 -16.36 -17.94
C MET A 403 1.01 -16.69 -17.50
N SER A 404 1.51 -16.02 -16.46
CA SER A 404 2.84 -16.25 -15.88
C SER A 404 2.87 -17.35 -14.82
N ALA A 405 1.76 -18.09 -14.65
CA ALA A 405 1.67 -19.30 -13.82
C ALA A 405 1.79 -20.57 -14.69
N GLY A 406 2.58 -21.54 -14.23
CA GLY A 406 2.82 -22.81 -14.90
C GLY A 406 2.59 -24.02 -13.98
N SER A 407 2.40 -25.19 -14.59
CA SER A 407 2.43 -26.51 -13.94
C SER A 407 3.24 -27.43 -14.83
N ASP A 408 4.31 -28.04 -14.30
CA ASP A 408 5.04 -29.12 -14.97
C ASP A 408 5.53 -28.75 -16.39
N GLY A 409 6.08 -27.54 -16.52
CA GLY A 409 6.53 -26.94 -17.79
C GLY A 409 5.39 -26.38 -18.68
N THR A 410 4.16 -26.83 -18.49
CA THR A 410 2.99 -26.39 -19.26
C THR A 410 2.37 -25.10 -18.69
N PRO A 411 1.89 -24.16 -19.52
CA PRO A 411 1.10 -23.02 -19.04
C PRO A 411 -0.13 -23.46 -18.22
N TRP A 412 -0.31 -22.94 -17.00
CA TRP A 412 -1.35 -23.45 -16.09
C TRP A 412 -2.77 -23.30 -16.66
N LEU A 413 -3.05 -22.16 -17.33
CA LEU A 413 -4.33 -21.92 -18.00
C LEU A 413 -4.63 -22.90 -19.16
N MET A 414 -3.66 -23.69 -19.62
CA MET A 414 -3.83 -24.72 -20.65
C MET A 414 -3.93 -26.14 -20.07
N SER A 415 -3.58 -26.36 -18.80
CA SER A 415 -3.51 -27.70 -18.20
C SER A 415 -4.88 -28.37 -18.03
N ALA A 416 -4.89 -29.65 -17.64
CA ALA A 416 -6.12 -30.34 -17.22
C ALA A 416 -6.70 -29.81 -15.89
N THR A 417 -5.90 -29.08 -15.11
CA THR A 417 -6.28 -28.42 -13.84
C THR A 417 -6.61 -26.93 -14.02
N ALA A 418 -6.73 -26.47 -15.26
CA ALA A 418 -7.02 -25.08 -15.58
C ALA A 418 -8.38 -24.61 -14.99
N PRO A 419 -8.47 -23.36 -14.51
CA PRO A 419 -9.70 -22.80 -13.99
C PRO A 419 -10.71 -22.55 -15.13
N ASP A 420 -12.00 -22.74 -14.84
CA ASP A 420 -13.10 -22.34 -15.74
C ASP A 420 -13.08 -20.82 -15.97
N ILE A 421 -12.44 -20.41 -17.07
CA ILE A 421 -12.23 -19.06 -17.58
C ILE A 421 -12.27 -19.16 -19.11
N ASP A 422 -12.92 -18.21 -19.77
CA ASP A 422 -12.88 -18.12 -21.24
C ASP A 422 -11.53 -17.54 -21.71
N VAL A 423 -10.51 -18.40 -21.78
CA VAL A 423 -9.15 -18.01 -22.19
C VAL A 423 -9.15 -17.43 -23.61
N GLN A 424 -9.98 -17.97 -24.51
CA GLN A 424 -10.11 -17.49 -25.90
C GLN A 424 -10.58 -16.03 -25.92
N ARG A 425 -11.67 -15.70 -25.21
CA ARG A 425 -12.18 -14.32 -25.13
C ARG A 425 -11.23 -13.39 -24.39
N ALA A 426 -10.48 -13.86 -23.38
CA ALA A 426 -9.47 -13.04 -22.72
C ALA A 426 -8.31 -12.66 -23.67
N VAL A 427 -7.76 -13.64 -24.40
CA VAL A 427 -6.71 -13.44 -25.41
C VAL A 427 -7.23 -12.54 -26.55
N GLN A 428 -8.44 -12.79 -27.05
CA GLN A 428 -9.08 -11.99 -28.09
C GLN A 428 -9.31 -10.53 -27.64
N ASN A 429 -9.75 -10.30 -26.40
CA ASN A 429 -9.91 -8.95 -25.86
C ASN A 429 -8.56 -8.20 -25.81
N LEU A 430 -7.51 -8.84 -25.27
CA LEU A 430 -6.19 -8.24 -25.10
C LEU A 430 -5.49 -7.94 -26.45
N LEU A 431 -5.58 -8.84 -27.43
CA LEU A 431 -5.02 -8.63 -28.78
C LEU A 431 -5.82 -7.62 -29.62
N SER A 432 -7.01 -7.18 -29.18
CA SER A 432 -7.90 -6.31 -29.99
C SER A 432 -7.55 -4.81 -29.95
N ALA A 433 -6.63 -4.40 -29.07
CA ALA A 433 -6.10 -3.04 -28.96
C ALA A 433 -4.55 -3.06 -28.95
N PRO A 434 -3.85 -2.10 -29.59
CA PRO A 434 -2.40 -2.15 -29.72
C PRO A 434 -1.65 -2.21 -28.40
N ASP A 435 -2.02 -1.35 -27.44
CA ASP A 435 -1.34 -1.19 -26.14
C ASP A 435 -1.32 -2.52 -25.35
N THR A 436 -2.45 -3.24 -25.34
CA THR A 436 -2.57 -4.54 -24.68
C THR A 436 -2.05 -5.70 -25.53
N ALA A 437 -1.98 -5.55 -26.86
CA ALA A 437 -1.31 -6.51 -27.73
C ALA A 437 0.20 -6.61 -27.43
N THR A 438 0.85 -5.48 -27.17
CA THR A 438 2.27 -5.44 -26.75
C THR A 438 2.53 -6.10 -25.39
N GLU A 439 1.55 -6.17 -24.49
CA GLU A 439 1.68 -6.84 -23.18
C GLU A 439 1.47 -8.36 -23.25
N ILE A 440 0.58 -8.83 -24.13
CA ILE A 440 0.20 -10.25 -24.23
C ILE A 440 1.09 -11.05 -25.21
N ILE A 441 1.58 -10.44 -26.29
CA ILE A 441 2.36 -11.14 -27.31
C ILE A 441 3.62 -11.82 -26.74
N PRO A 442 4.43 -11.19 -25.86
CA PRO A 442 5.57 -11.85 -25.22
C PRO A 442 5.17 -13.06 -24.37
N ARG A 443 4.00 -13.01 -23.70
CA ARG A 443 3.46 -14.11 -22.88
C ARG A 443 2.96 -15.27 -23.74
N LEU A 444 2.31 -14.99 -24.87
CA LEU A 444 1.95 -16.01 -25.87
C LEU A 444 3.20 -16.65 -26.50
N THR A 445 4.23 -15.86 -26.77
CA THR A 445 5.52 -16.35 -27.27
C THR A 445 6.22 -17.25 -26.25
N ALA A 446 6.16 -16.90 -24.97
CA ALA A 446 6.65 -17.75 -23.88
C ALA A 446 5.86 -19.07 -23.76
N TRP A 447 4.52 -19.03 -23.88
CA TRP A 447 3.68 -20.24 -23.93
C TRP A 447 4.04 -21.15 -25.10
N VAL A 448 4.18 -20.59 -26.31
CA VAL A 448 4.54 -21.38 -27.50
C VAL A 448 5.93 -21.99 -27.36
N ARG A 449 6.90 -21.25 -26.81
CA ARG A 449 8.24 -21.78 -26.51
C ARG A 449 8.19 -22.90 -25.47
N ALA A 450 7.42 -22.75 -24.39
CA ALA A 450 7.30 -23.76 -23.32
C ALA A 450 6.66 -25.08 -23.79
N CYS A 451 5.77 -25.01 -24.79
CA CYS A 451 5.18 -26.21 -25.39
C CYS A 451 5.94 -26.77 -26.60
N ALA A 452 6.96 -26.08 -27.15
CA ALA A 452 7.57 -26.45 -28.44
C ALA A 452 8.27 -27.82 -28.44
N ASP A 453 8.74 -28.27 -27.27
CA ASP A 453 9.43 -29.56 -27.10
C ASP A 453 8.46 -30.76 -26.94
N ASP A 454 7.15 -30.52 -26.78
CA ASP A 454 6.09 -31.52 -26.77
C ASP A 454 5.14 -31.26 -27.95
N PRO A 455 5.23 -32.01 -29.08
CA PRO A 455 4.37 -31.83 -30.25
C PRO A 455 2.87 -31.88 -29.94
N ASP A 456 2.50 -32.62 -28.90
CA ASP A 456 1.13 -32.89 -28.47
C ASP A 456 0.60 -31.68 -27.66
N ALA A 457 1.42 -31.09 -26.76
CA ALA A 457 1.11 -29.83 -26.08
C ALA A 457 1.17 -28.62 -27.01
N TYR A 458 2.13 -28.56 -27.93
CA TYR A 458 2.23 -27.54 -28.97
C TYR A 458 0.96 -27.51 -29.82
N THR A 459 0.52 -28.67 -30.33
CA THR A 459 -0.71 -28.80 -31.12
C THR A 459 -1.94 -28.34 -30.33
N ARG A 460 -2.10 -28.81 -29.08
CA ARG A 460 -3.18 -28.38 -28.18
C ARG A 460 -3.19 -26.87 -27.92
N LEU A 461 -2.02 -26.25 -27.75
CA LEU A 461 -1.87 -24.81 -27.53
C LEU A 461 -2.25 -24.02 -28.79
N ARG A 462 -1.66 -24.38 -29.94
CA ARG A 462 -1.92 -23.74 -31.23
C ARG A 462 -3.41 -23.74 -31.55
N ASP A 463 -4.05 -24.90 -31.49
CA ASP A 463 -5.45 -25.06 -31.90
C ASP A 463 -6.43 -24.29 -30.97
N ARG A 464 -6.04 -24.03 -29.71
CA ARG A 464 -6.75 -23.13 -28.78
C ARG A 464 -6.48 -21.64 -29.03
N LEU A 465 -5.29 -21.27 -29.50
CA LEU A 465 -4.93 -19.87 -29.78
C LEU A 465 -5.45 -19.38 -31.14
N LEU A 466 -5.48 -20.24 -32.17
CA LEU A 466 -5.92 -19.90 -33.53
C LEU A 466 -7.29 -19.18 -33.59
N PRO A 467 -8.36 -19.59 -32.86
CA PRO A 467 -9.63 -18.85 -32.82
C PRO A 467 -9.51 -17.40 -32.32
N SER A 468 -8.63 -17.14 -31.35
CA SER A 468 -8.43 -15.81 -30.75
C SER A 468 -7.74 -14.84 -31.72
N LEU A 469 -6.89 -15.37 -32.60
CA LEU A 469 -6.10 -14.64 -33.60
C LEU A 469 -6.89 -14.36 -34.89
N ARG A 470 -8.03 -15.03 -35.11
CA ARG A 470 -8.88 -14.86 -36.30
C ARG A 470 -9.81 -13.65 -36.17
N GLY A 471 -9.47 -12.56 -36.86
CA GLY A 471 -10.37 -11.41 -37.05
C GLY A 471 -9.71 -10.21 -37.71
N HIS A 472 -10.49 -9.37 -38.40
CA HIS A 472 -9.94 -8.26 -39.19
C HIS A 472 -9.16 -7.22 -38.36
N LYS A 473 -9.56 -6.98 -37.10
CA LYS A 473 -8.81 -6.13 -36.15
C LYS A 473 -7.55 -6.82 -35.60
N MET A 474 -7.52 -8.14 -35.61
CA MET A 474 -6.48 -8.97 -34.97
C MET A 474 -5.25 -9.15 -35.87
N PHE A 475 -5.39 -8.94 -37.18
CA PHE A 475 -4.36 -9.26 -38.17
C PHE A 475 -3.01 -8.59 -37.88
N GLN A 476 -2.99 -7.32 -37.45
CA GLN A 476 -1.74 -6.64 -37.09
C GLN A 476 -1.07 -7.25 -35.84
N ALA A 477 -1.86 -7.65 -34.85
CA ALA A 477 -1.36 -8.31 -33.63
C ALA A 477 -0.90 -9.75 -33.92
N GLY A 478 -1.61 -10.48 -34.79
CA GLY A 478 -1.19 -11.78 -35.30
C GLY A 478 0.14 -11.70 -36.06
N MET A 479 0.26 -10.77 -37.01
CA MET A 479 1.52 -10.51 -37.74
C MET A 479 2.62 -9.88 -36.87
N ALA A 480 2.34 -9.49 -35.61
CA ALA A 480 3.36 -9.16 -34.61
C ALA A 480 3.77 -10.41 -33.83
N LEU A 481 2.81 -11.23 -33.39
CA LEU A 481 3.09 -12.54 -32.78
C LEU A 481 3.93 -13.43 -33.70
N MET A 482 3.62 -13.54 -35.01
CA MET A 482 4.41 -14.39 -35.91
C MET A 482 5.89 -13.98 -35.97
N ARG A 483 6.21 -12.68 -35.86
CA ARG A 483 7.59 -12.17 -35.83
C ARG A 483 8.32 -12.54 -34.54
N GLU A 484 7.63 -12.55 -33.40
CA GLU A 484 8.20 -13.05 -32.13
C GLU A 484 8.37 -14.58 -32.12
N LEU A 485 7.71 -15.30 -33.04
CA LEU A 485 7.87 -16.74 -33.28
C LEU A 485 8.95 -17.09 -34.32
N GLU A 486 9.54 -16.12 -35.05
CA GLU A 486 10.51 -16.36 -36.16
C GLU A 486 11.82 -17.08 -35.74
N GLY A 487 12.01 -17.36 -34.44
CA GLY A 487 13.12 -18.14 -33.89
C GLY A 487 12.70 -19.32 -33.00
N ILE A 488 11.47 -19.83 -33.12
CA ILE A 488 10.99 -21.01 -32.38
C ILE A 488 10.63 -22.12 -33.38
N SER A 489 11.26 -23.29 -33.20
CA SER A 489 10.92 -24.53 -33.91
C SER A 489 10.50 -25.61 -32.93
N THR A 490 9.66 -26.54 -33.36
CA THR A 490 9.37 -27.78 -32.61
C THR A 490 10.52 -28.79 -32.73
N THR A 491 10.48 -29.87 -31.94
CA THR A 491 11.37 -31.05 -32.07
C THR A 491 11.40 -31.64 -33.47
N ASP A 492 10.28 -31.57 -34.20
CA ASP A 492 10.14 -32.04 -35.59
C ASP A 492 10.75 -31.07 -36.62
N GLY A 493 11.37 -29.98 -36.18
CA GLY A 493 11.98 -28.94 -37.02
C GLY A 493 10.98 -27.95 -37.63
N ILE A 494 9.70 -28.01 -37.24
CA ILE A 494 8.65 -27.14 -37.80
C ILE A 494 8.75 -25.76 -37.17
N SER A 495 8.92 -24.73 -38.00
CA SER A 495 8.84 -23.32 -37.61
C SER A 495 7.46 -22.98 -37.06
N ALA A 496 7.39 -22.53 -35.80
CA ALA A 496 6.13 -22.16 -35.17
C ALA A 496 5.48 -20.93 -35.84
N ALA A 497 6.29 -20.02 -36.38
CA ALA A 497 5.80 -18.85 -37.11
C ALA A 497 5.08 -19.25 -38.41
N ASP A 498 5.66 -20.16 -39.19
CA ASP A 498 5.09 -20.62 -40.45
C ASP A 498 3.86 -21.52 -40.23
N ASP A 499 3.88 -22.41 -39.22
CA ASP A 499 2.74 -23.27 -38.88
C ASP A 499 1.52 -22.47 -38.42
N PHE A 500 1.69 -21.50 -37.50
CA PHE A 500 0.60 -20.58 -37.15
C PHE A 500 0.15 -19.75 -38.36
N TYR A 501 1.07 -19.24 -39.19
CA TYR A 501 0.73 -18.46 -40.38
C TYR A 501 -0.13 -19.26 -41.38
N HIS A 502 0.24 -20.50 -41.68
CA HIS A 502 -0.53 -21.37 -42.57
C HIS A 502 -1.93 -21.69 -42.04
N HIS A 503 -2.10 -21.79 -40.71
CA HIS A 503 -3.40 -22.03 -40.07
C HIS A 503 -4.25 -20.75 -39.85
N LEU A 504 -3.67 -19.56 -40.00
CA LEU A 504 -4.34 -18.26 -39.86
C LEU A 504 -4.71 -17.60 -41.18
N VAL A 505 -3.84 -17.69 -42.20
CA VAL A 505 -3.99 -16.99 -43.47
C VAL A 505 -4.48 -17.98 -44.54
N ASP A 506 -5.65 -17.70 -45.12
CA ASP A 506 -6.18 -18.44 -46.28
C ASP A 506 -5.10 -18.55 -47.37
N THR A 507 -4.88 -19.74 -47.92
CA THR A 507 -3.86 -20.02 -48.95
C THR A 507 -3.94 -19.09 -50.16
N ARG A 508 -5.12 -18.54 -50.47
CA ARG A 508 -5.34 -17.54 -51.54
C ARG A 508 -4.77 -16.16 -51.20
N LEU A 509 -4.60 -15.85 -49.91
CA LEU A 509 -4.09 -14.58 -49.38
C LEU A 509 -2.61 -14.66 -48.95
N GLN A 510 -2.06 -15.86 -48.78
CA GLN A 510 -0.65 -16.04 -48.37
C GLN A 510 0.35 -15.37 -49.33
N ALA A 511 0.04 -15.32 -50.63
CA ALA A 511 0.84 -14.61 -51.63
C ALA A 511 0.73 -13.07 -51.59
N VAL A 512 -0.14 -12.51 -50.74
CA VAL A 512 -0.35 -11.05 -50.57
C VAL A 512 0.29 -10.53 -49.28
N PHE A 513 0.43 -11.38 -48.26
CA PHE A 513 0.97 -11.03 -46.94
C PHE A 513 2.13 -11.94 -46.49
N PRO A 514 3.16 -12.18 -47.34
CA PRO A 514 4.18 -13.20 -47.08
C PRO A 514 4.92 -12.97 -45.75
N LEU A 515 5.17 -14.05 -45.02
CA LEU A 515 6.03 -14.03 -43.84
C LEU A 515 7.49 -13.78 -44.28
N LYS A 516 8.25 -13.01 -43.49
CA LYS A 516 9.50 -12.39 -43.94
C LYS A 516 10.71 -13.33 -43.83
N GLY A 517 10.64 -14.43 -44.56
CA GLY A 517 11.65 -15.48 -44.61
C GLY A 517 11.29 -16.65 -45.52
N MET A 518 10.01 -16.78 -45.90
CA MET A 518 9.56 -17.84 -46.80
C MET A 518 10.30 -17.80 -48.15
N PRO A 519 10.90 -18.93 -48.61
CA PRO A 519 11.47 -19.01 -49.95
C PRO A 519 10.37 -18.91 -51.00
N HIS A 520 10.61 -18.09 -52.04
CA HIS A 520 9.60 -17.72 -53.04
C HIS A 520 9.05 -18.88 -53.90
N GLU A 521 9.66 -20.06 -53.86
CA GLU A 521 9.36 -21.18 -54.75
C GLU A 521 7.97 -21.80 -54.49
N VAL A 522 7.51 -21.86 -53.24
CA VAL A 522 6.19 -22.46 -52.90
C VAL A 522 5.03 -21.68 -53.53
N ALA A 523 5.18 -20.36 -53.69
CA ALA A 523 4.15 -19.48 -54.26
C ALA A 523 3.94 -19.67 -55.78
N LEU A 524 4.86 -20.35 -56.48
CA LEU A 524 4.78 -20.60 -57.93
C LEU A 524 4.01 -21.88 -58.29
N ALA A 525 4.07 -22.92 -57.44
CA ALA A 525 3.39 -24.20 -57.68
C ALA A 525 1.86 -24.07 -57.80
N ALA A 526 1.25 -23.10 -57.11
CA ALA A 526 -0.19 -22.93 -57.03
C ALA A 526 -0.84 -22.22 -58.24
N ARG A 527 -0.09 -21.86 -59.31
CA ARG A 527 -0.61 -21.00 -60.40
C ARG A 527 -0.95 -21.68 -61.73
N HIS A 528 -0.47 -22.88 -62.05
CA HIS A 528 -0.70 -23.48 -63.38
C HIS A 528 -0.88 -25.01 -63.41
N PRO A 529 -2.13 -25.50 -63.32
CA PRO A 529 -2.58 -26.71 -64.01
C PRO A 529 -3.23 -26.32 -65.35
N HIS A 530 -2.66 -26.80 -66.47
CA HIS A 530 -3.06 -26.48 -67.86
C HIS A 530 -2.79 -24.99 -68.25
N GLN A 531 -2.41 -24.63 -69.47
CA GLN A 531 -2.68 -25.21 -70.79
C GLN A 531 -1.56 -24.82 -71.79
N CYS A 532 -1.29 -25.64 -72.80
CA CYS A 532 -0.36 -25.30 -73.90
C CYS A 532 -1.14 -24.90 -75.17
N MET A 533 -1.02 -23.65 -75.65
CA MET A 533 -1.00 -23.22 -77.06
C MET A 533 -1.03 -21.66 -77.17
N PRO A 534 -0.45 -21.04 -78.22
CA PRO A 534 -0.40 -19.58 -78.41
C PRO A 534 -1.28 -19.11 -79.61
N PRO A 535 -1.20 -17.85 -80.08
CA PRO A 535 -1.63 -16.65 -79.35
C PRO A 535 -2.61 -15.77 -80.18
N ALA A 536 -3.27 -14.80 -79.53
CA ALA A 536 -4.00 -13.72 -80.22
C ALA A 536 -3.81 -12.38 -79.49
N SER A 537 -3.88 -11.28 -80.25
CA SER A 537 -3.38 -9.95 -79.85
C SER A 537 -4.46 -8.98 -79.35
N THR A 538 -4.01 -7.81 -78.87
CA THR A 538 -4.77 -6.53 -78.68
C THR A 538 -5.80 -6.43 -77.54
N SER A 539 -6.18 -5.24 -77.03
CA SER A 539 -5.42 -4.02 -76.61
C SER A 539 -6.39 -3.02 -75.91
N VAL A 540 -5.87 -1.86 -75.45
CA VAL A 540 -6.62 -0.62 -75.10
C VAL A 540 -7.54 -0.61 -73.84
N GLN A 541 -6.95 -0.17 -72.73
CA GLN A 541 -7.31 1.01 -71.91
C GLN A 541 -8.77 1.52 -71.73
N ARG A 542 -8.98 2.01 -70.48
CA ARG A 542 -9.62 3.31 -70.05
C ARG A 542 -11.06 3.35 -69.48
N ASN A 543 -11.11 3.83 -68.23
CA ASN A 543 -12.02 4.83 -67.65
C ASN A 543 -13.55 4.69 -67.81
N ARG A 544 -14.23 4.61 -66.65
CA ARG A 544 -14.92 5.80 -66.08
C ARG A 544 -15.13 5.69 -64.57
N ARG A 545 -15.18 6.85 -63.89
CA ARG A 545 -15.36 6.99 -62.44
C ARG A 545 -16.33 8.16 -62.20
N ARG A 546 -17.26 7.98 -61.25
CA ARG A 546 -18.24 8.97 -60.74
C ARG A 546 -19.32 9.46 -61.73
N LEU A 547 -20.58 9.41 -61.27
CA LEU A 547 -21.43 10.60 -61.13
C LEU A 547 -22.61 10.33 -60.17
N PHE A 548 -23.27 11.42 -59.74
CA PHE A 548 -24.47 11.54 -58.90
C PHE A 548 -24.40 11.29 -57.38
N ARG A 549 -24.81 12.34 -56.66
CA ARG A 549 -25.19 12.48 -55.24
C ARG A 549 -26.16 13.67 -55.18
N ASP A 550 -27.10 13.68 -54.21
CA ASP A 550 -28.09 14.76 -53.94
C ASP A 550 -29.18 14.92 -55.05
N ARG A 551 -30.43 15.42 -54.88
CA ARG A 551 -31.38 15.82 -53.78
C ARG A 551 -32.77 16.10 -54.42
N LEU A 552 -33.96 16.18 -53.76
CA LEU A 552 -34.53 15.64 -52.51
C LEU A 552 -36.08 15.85 -52.52
N HIS A 553 -36.86 15.03 -51.80
CA HIS A 553 -38.34 15.14 -51.56
C HIS A 553 -39.26 14.98 -52.80
N HIS A 554 -40.54 14.55 -52.72
CA HIS A 554 -41.53 14.26 -51.66
C HIS A 554 -42.22 12.87 -51.94
N HIS A 555 -43.13 12.22 -51.18
CA HIS A 555 -43.84 12.54 -49.93
C HIS A 555 -44.27 11.27 -49.08
N LEU A 556 -45.49 11.33 -48.50
CA LEU A 556 -46.36 10.36 -47.79
C LEU A 556 -46.38 8.92 -48.37
N ALA A 557 -46.68 7.84 -47.63
CA ALA A 557 -47.50 7.71 -46.40
C ALA A 557 -47.03 6.57 -45.45
N SER A 558 -47.75 6.33 -44.33
CA SER A 558 -47.50 5.26 -43.35
C SER A 558 -48.85 4.74 -42.78
N PRO A 559 -48.94 3.50 -42.26
CA PRO A 559 -49.13 3.38 -40.81
C PRO A 559 -48.58 2.11 -40.10
N ARG A 560 -48.25 2.30 -38.81
CA ARG A 560 -48.37 1.38 -37.65
C ARG A 560 -47.59 0.04 -37.59
N ALA A 561 -46.66 0.01 -36.64
CA ALA A 561 -46.52 -1.07 -35.64
C ALA A 561 -46.13 -0.45 -34.27
N HIS A 562 -46.46 -1.08 -33.14
CA HIS A 562 -46.23 -0.53 -31.79
C HIS A 562 -45.00 -1.13 -31.07
N PRO A 563 -44.18 -0.32 -30.37
CA PRO A 563 -43.24 -0.78 -29.35
C PRO A 563 -43.86 -0.73 -27.92
N PRO A 564 -43.27 -1.42 -26.92
CA PRO A 564 -43.78 -1.48 -25.55
C PRO A 564 -43.47 -0.24 -24.68
N GLN A 565 -44.17 -0.14 -23.54
CA GLN A 565 -44.12 1.01 -22.61
C GLN A 565 -42.92 1.00 -21.65
N PRO A 566 -42.33 2.17 -21.31
CA PRO A 566 -41.60 2.38 -20.06
C PRO A 566 -42.55 2.73 -18.91
N ARG A 567 -42.26 2.27 -17.69
CA ARG A 567 -43.07 2.57 -16.48
C ARG A 567 -42.53 3.77 -15.69
N GLY A 568 -43.46 4.65 -15.29
CA GLY A 568 -43.49 5.29 -13.96
C GLY A 568 -42.44 6.35 -13.62
N SER A 569 -42.87 7.60 -13.48
CA SER A 569 -42.09 8.72 -12.95
C SER A 569 -42.83 9.45 -11.82
N ARG A 570 -42.11 10.29 -11.06
CA ARG A 570 -42.57 11.33 -10.10
C ARG A 570 -42.93 10.85 -8.67
N PRO A 571 -42.91 11.75 -7.65
CA PRO A 571 -42.76 13.22 -7.74
C PRO A 571 -41.54 13.85 -7.05
N HIS A 572 -41.24 15.10 -7.46
CA HIS A 572 -40.40 16.03 -6.70
C HIS A 572 -41.21 16.69 -5.57
N GLY A 573 -40.53 17.10 -4.50
CA GLY A 573 -40.99 18.11 -3.56
C GLY A 573 -39.98 19.25 -3.44
N HIS A 574 -40.42 20.49 -3.64
CA HIS A 574 -39.69 21.71 -3.31
C HIS A 574 -40.39 22.41 -2.14
N PRO A 575 -39.67 23.24 -1.38
CA PRO A 575 -40.16 24.60 -1.15
C PRO A 575 -39.22 25.69 -1.71
N ARG A 576 -39.74 26.91 -1.73
CA ARG A 576 -39.07 28.19 -2.02
C ARG A 576 -39.38 29.18 -0.88
N HIS A 577 -38.88 30.41 -1.00
CA HIS A 577 -39.17 31.61 -0.19
C HIS A 577 -38.34 31.71 1.11
N SER A 578 -37.80 32.86 1.51
CA SER A 578 -37.85 34.24 0.96
C SER A 578 -36.49 34.95 0.99
N SER A 579 -36.38 36.04 0.22
CA SER A 579 -35.33 37.07 0.37
C SER A 579 -35.94 38.34 0.98
N THR A 580 -35.18 39.07 1.82
CA THR A 580 -35.47 40.46 2.20
C THR A 580 -34.18 41.25 2.40
N ASP A 581 -34.23 42.51 1.95
CA ASP A 581 -33.13 43.47 1.83
C ASP A 581 -32.29 43.75 3.08
N GLY A 582 -31.03 44.16 2.85
CA GLY A 582 -30.13 44.69 3.88
C GLY A 582 -30.21 46.21 4.03
N ARG A 583 -29.45 46.75 5.00
CA ARG A 583 -29.11 48.17 5.12
C ARG A 583 -27.72 48.36 5.74
N THR A 584 -26.92 49.24 5.14
CA THR A 584 -25.75 49.85 5.78
C THR A 584 -26.14 51.11 6.54
N PRO A 585 -25.33 51.51 7.54
CA PRO A 585 -25.09 52.92 7.81
C PRO A 585 -23.60 53.29 7.76
N ARG A 586 -23.31 54.60 7.67
CA ARG A 586 -21.97 55.17 7.47
C ARG A 586 -21.26 55.53 8.78
N ARG A 587 -19.93 55.67 8.69
CA ARG A 587 -19.07 56.43 9.62
C ARG A 587 -19.66 57.79 10.02
N ARG A 588 -19.47 58.19 11.29
CA ARG A 588 -18.71 59.39 11.77
C ARG A 588 -18.82 59.50 13.30
N GLY A 589 -17.79 60.02 13.99
CA GLY A 589 -17.91 60.44 15.39
C GLY A 589 -16.76 60.08 16.35
N SER A 590 -15.57 60.67 16.16
CA SER A 590 -14.65 61.00 17.27
C SER A 590 -15.06 62.41 17.80
N PRO A 591 -14.72 62.87 19.03
CA PRO A 591 -13.45 62.62 19.75
C PRO A 591 -13.53 62.56 21.30
N SER A 592 -12.36 62.73 21.94
CA SER A 592 -12.11 63.21 23.33
C SER A 592 -11.79 62.19 24.44
N ARG A 593 -10.48 62.15 24.77
CA ARG A 593 -9.87 61.93 26.10
C ARG A 593 -10.15 63.14 27.03
N PRO A 594 -9.73 63.19 28.32
CA PRO A 594 -8.92 62.22 29.09
C PRO A 594 -9.51 61.80 30.45
N GLY A 595 -8.81 60.91 31.16
CA GLY A 595 -8.97 60.68 32.60
C GLY A 595 -7.90 59.73 33.13
N ARG A 596 -7.08 60.18 34.10
CA ARG A 596 -6.22 59.33 34.96
C ARG A 596 -6.69 59.49 36.40
N CYS A 597 -6.70 58.40 37.14
CA CYS A 597 -6.21 58.33 38.50
C CYS A 597 -5.11 57.26 38.51
#